data_AF-A0A847XLP9-F1
#
_entry.id   AF-A0A847XLP9-F1
#
_cell.length_a   1.000
_cell.length_b   1.000
_cell.length_c   1.000
_cell.angle_alpha   90.00
_cell.angle_beta   90.00
_cell.angle_gamma   90.00
#
_symmetry.space_group_name_H-M   'P 1'
#
loop_
_entity.id
_entity.type
_entity.pdbx_description
1 polymer ?
#
loop_
_entity_poly.entity_id
_entity_poly.type
_entity_poly.pdbx_seq_one_letter_code
_entity_poly.pdbx_strand_id
1 'polypeptide(L)'
;MENFYEDPGLNKIANLVVELMPTLAQFFRSEETLDEYSLRINTYQAPAIHIERQKYLKKLIREKINTLFNNQERPQIDLRIDDNTGLVAGSMDHHGILNHPILTSIHALTNFYKLYNRKEFGDILTFATSNVPFNDPFHKRGIMFHNKKINLFPKKYEHKLMWGMPKYDFDIAGRLKEKHQWHLFSQEEQKFLEDATGELKKIDLKGCRSLGDQMTKINFYLWKKLFPSEDQGKIANLVVIEDTVFTDYLINLIQREPGNFIYQMIFDKNFRTKALEKFEGIPGAWNDEKELGSQLFWLVISA
;
A
#
# COMPACT_ATOMS: atom_id res chain seq x y z
N MET A 1 -0.37 -30.04 22.73
CA MET A 1 -0.73 -28.61 22.61
C MET A 1 0.56 -27.85 22.85
N GLU A 2 1.04 -27.13 21.83
CA GLU A 2 2.26 -26.32 21.95
C GLU A 2 1.99 -25.10 22.83
N ASN A 3 2.97 -24.71 23.64
CA ASN A 3 2.88 -23.51 24.48
C ASN A 3 3.65 -22.38 23.79
N PHE A 4 2.92 -21.56 23.04
CA PHE A 4 3.44 -20.36 22.38
C PHE A 4 3.45 -19.13 23.30
N TYR A 5 2.54 -19.10 24.28
CA TYR A 5 2.31 -17.98 25.19
C TYR A 5 2.24 -18.45 26.65
N GLU A 6 2.37 -17.53 27.59
CA GLU A 6 2.14 -17.82 29.02
C GLU A 6 0.66 -18.08 29.32
N ASP A 7 -0.25 -17.48 28.53
CA ASP A 7 -1.70 -17.62 28.71
C ASP A 7 -2.24 -18.92 28.06
N PRO A 8 -2.87 -19.82 28.84
CA PRO A 8 -3.41 -21.08 28.31
C PRO A 8 -4.55 -20.91 27.29
N GLY A 9 -5.35 -19.84 27.41
CA GLY A 9 -6.42 -19.52 26.48
C GLY A 9 -5.89 -19.09 25.12
N LEU A 10 -4.85 -18.25 25.10
CA LEU A 10 -4.14 -17.87 23.88
C LEU A 10 -3.47 -19.08 23.23
N ASN A 11 -2.87 -19.98 24.02
CA ASN A 11 -2.34 -21.23 23.49
C ASN A 11 -3.42 -22.08 22.81
N LYS A 12 -4.61 -22.20 23.40
CA LYS A 12 -5.71 -22.95 22.77
C LYS A 12 -6.10 -22.34 21.42
N ILE A 13 -6.19 -21.01 21.32
CA ILE A 13 -6.52 -20.32 20.06
C ILE A 13 -5.40 -20.50 19.04
N ALA A 14 -4.14 -20.28 19.44
CA ALA A 14 -2.99 -20.40 18.55
C ALA A 14 -2.82 -21.83 18.01
N ASN A 15 -3.00 -22.85 18.85
CA ASN A 15 -2.98 -24.24 18.42
C ASN A 15 -4.10 -24.55 17.42
N LEU A 16 -5.30 -23.99 17.61
CA LEU A 16 -6.40 -24.14 16.65
C LEU A 16 -6.08 -23.45 15.31
N VAL A 17 -5.47 -22.26 15.34
CA VAL A 17 -5.02 -21.56 14.13
C VAL A 17 -3.96 -22.38 13.40
N VAL A 18 -2.99 -22.94 14.11
CA VAL A 18 -1.94 -23.80 13.54
C VAL A 18 -2.52 -25.10 12.97
N GLU A 19 -3.49 -25.71 13.66
CA GLU A 19 -4.19 -26.90 13.16
C GLU A 19 -4.90 -26.61 11.82
N LEU A 20 -5.61 -25.49 11.74
CA LEU A 20 -6.35 -25.08 10.54
C LEU A 20 -5.46 -24.51 9.44
N MET A 21 -4.34 -23.88 9.80
CA MET A 21 -3.39 -23.23 8.89
C MET A 21 -1.95 -23.57 9.30
N PRO A 22 -1.46 -24.79 8.99
CA PRO A 22 -0.15 -25.26 9.44
C PRO A 22 1.03 -24.37 9.04
N THR A 23 0.90 -23.63 7.93
CA THR A 23 1.91 -22.67 7.47
C THR A 23 2.13 -21.52 8.46
N LEU A 24 1.15 -21.20 9.31
CA LEU A 24 1.28 -20.17 10.34
C LEU A 24 2.02 -20.65 11.59
N ALA A 25 2.32 -21.95 11.72
CA ALA A 25 3.08 -22.48 12.87
C ALA A 25 4.43 -21.75 13.05
N GLN A 26 5.09 -21.41 11.95
CA GLN A 26 6.37 -20.71 11.98
C GLN A 26 6.25 -19.32 12.64
N PHE A 27 5.12 -18.63 12.45
CA PHE A 27 4.88 -17.33 13.08
C PHE A 27 4.82 -17.46 14.60
N PHE A 28 4.08 -18.45 15.12
CA PHE A 28 3.94 -18.66 16.57
C PHE A 28 5.20 -19.21 17.24
N ARG A 29 6.07 -19.88 16.48
CA ARG A 29 7.35 -20.43 16.96
C ARG A 29 8.54 -19.47 16.78
N SER A 30 8.33 -18.32 16.15
CA SER A 30 9.40 -17.38 15.87
C SER A 30 9.87 -16.71 17.17
N GLU A 31 11.14 -16.85 17.48
CA GLU A 31 11.81 -16.09 18.56
C GLU A 31 12.40 -14.76 18.05
N GLU A 32 12.29 -14.49 16.74
CA GLU A 32 12.76 -13.25 16.14
C GLU A 32 12.05 -12.02 16.73
N THR A 33 12.83 -10.99 17.04
CA THR A 33 12.30 -9.65 17.29
C THR A 33 11.62 -9.10 16.03
N LEU A 34 10.76 -8.09 16.21
CA LEU A 34 10.11 -7.43 15.08
C LEU A 34 11.13 -6.82 14.09
N ASP A 35 12.25 -6.31 14.61
CA ASP A 35 13.34 -5.78 13.80
C ASP A 35 13.95 -6.86 12.91
N GLU A 36 14.37 -7.98 13.51
CA GLU A 36 14.94 -9.15 12.82
C GLU A 36 13.97 -9.73 11.78
N TYR A 37 12.71 -9.94 12.17
CA TYR A 37 11.68 -10.45 11.27
C TYR A 37 11.48 -9.51 10.07
N SER A 38 11.31 -8.22 10.33
CA SER A 38 11.05 -7.23 9.28
C SER A 38 12.26 -7.06 8.36
N LEU A 39 13.48 -7.15 8.88
CA LEU A 39 14.69 -7.15 8.07
C LEU A 39 14.72 -8.39 7.17
N ARG A 40 14.55 -9.58 7.75
CA ARG A 40 14.64 -10.87 7.04
C ARG A 40 13.71 -10.95 5.84
N ILE A 41 12.44 -10.54 5.99
CA ILE A 41 11.46 -10.60 4.89
C ILE A 41 11.74 -9.57 3.78
N ASN A 42 12.60 -8.58 4.04
CA ASN A 42 12.96 -7.52 3.10
C ASN A 42 14.41 -7.63 2.56
N THR A 43 15.28 -8.39 3.21
CA THR A 43 16.61 -8.74 2.71
C THR A 43 16.51 -9.89 1.72
N TYR A 44 16.03 -9.58 0.51
CA TYR A 44 16.02 -10.49 -0.61
C TYR A 44 16.99 -9.99 -1.68
N GLN A 45 17.88 -10.86 -2.15
CA GLN A 45 18.71 -10.57 -3.31
C GLN A 45 18.06 -11.16 -4.56
N ALA A 46 17.49 -10.29 -5.39
CA ALA A 46 16.88 -10.71 -6.64
C ALA A 46 17.96 -11.24 -7.62
N PRO A 47 17.67 -12.31 -8.38
CA PRO A 47 18.55 -12.73 -9.47
C PRO A 47 18.77 -11.59 -10.48
N ALA A 48 19.96 -11.54 -11.10
CA ALA A 48 20.37 -10.43 -11.96
C ALA A 48 19.35 -10.08 -13.06
N ILE A 49 18.71 -11.09 -13.68
CA ILE A 49 17.67 -10.87 -14.69
C ILE A 49 16.44 -10.11 -14.16
N HIS A 50 16.09 -10.30 -12.88
CA HIS A 50 14.99 -9.56 -12.25
C HIS A 50 15.40 -8.13 -11.92
N ILE A 51 16.63 -7.91 -11.47
CA ILE A 51 17.17 -6.56 -11.24
C ILE A 51 17.17 -5.76 -12.56
N GLU A 52 17.60 -6.38 -13.65
CA GLU A 52 17.57 -5.77 -15.00
C GLU A 52 16.14 -5.38 -15.41
N ARG A 53 15.17 -6.29 -15.26
CA ARG A 53 13.75 -6.01 -15.55
C ARG A 53 13.18 -4.89 -14.69
N GLN A 54 13.61 -4.77 -13.44
CA GLN A 54 13.17 -3.70 -12.54
C GLN A 54 13.66 -2.31 -12.95
N LYS A 55 14.66 -2.16 -13.84
CA LYS A 55 15.19 -0.83 -14.24
C LYS A 55 14.09 0.11 -14.76
N TYR A 56 13.16 -0.41 -15.56
CA TYR A 56 12.07 0.40 -16.09
C TYR A 56 11.07 0.79 -15.01
N LEU A 57 10.69 -0.14 -14.11
CA LEU A 57 9.83 0.17 -12.98
C LEU A 57 10.47 1.22 -12.04
N LYS A 58 11.76 1.06 -11.71
CA LYS A 58 12.54 2.02 -10.91
C LYS A 58 12.51 3.42 -11.55
N LYS A 59 12.63 3.49 -12.88
CA LYS A 59 12.49 4.75 -13.63
C LYS A 59 11.09 5.36 -13.47
N LEU A 60 10.02 4.58 -13.64
CA LEU A 60 8.64 5.07 -13.47
C LEU A 60 8.38 5.59 -12.05
N ILE A 61 8.92 4.92 -11.03
CA ILE A 61 8.83 5.37 -9.64
C ILE A 61 9.53 6.73 -9.46
N ARG A 62 10.72 6.93 -10.04
CA ARG A 62 11.40 8.24 -10.02
C ARG A 62 10.59 9.33 -10.69
N GLU A 63 10.04 9.05 -11.87
CA GLU A 63 9.23 10.00 -12.61
C GLU A 63 7.97 10.39 -11.82
N LYS A 64 7.34 9.41 -11.15
CA LYS A 64 6.21 9.65 -10.25
C LYS A 64 6.62 10.56 -9.09
N ILE A 65 7.71 10.26 -8.38
CA ILE A 65 8.21 11.09 -7.26
C ILE A 65 8.55 12.50 -7.75
N ASN A 66 9.24 12.62 -8.87
CA ASN A 66 9.60 13.91 -9.44
C ASN A 66 8.36 14.73 -9.84
N THR A 67 7.29 14.08 -10.28
CA THR A 67 6.03 14.74 -10.62
C THR A 67 5.31 15.23 -9.36
N LEU A 68 5.26 14.42 -8.31
CA LEU A 68 4.47 14.71 -7.10
C LEU A 68 5.14 15.69 -6.13
N PHE A 69 6.45 15.56 -5.97
CA PHE A 69 7.23 16.30 -4.97
C PHE A 69 8.01 17.42 -5.64
N ASN A 70 8.07 18.58 -4.99
CA ASN A 70 8.81 19.75 -5.49
C ASN A 70 10.32 19.63 -5.19
N ASN A 71 11.11 20.58 -5.70
CA ASN A 71 12.57 20.55 -5.56
C ASN A 71 13.09 20.61 -4.10
N GLN A 72 12.27 21.06 -3.15
CA GLN A 72 12.62 21.09 -1.72
C GLN A 72 12.24 19.79 -1.00
N GLU A 73 11.18 19.11 -1.47
CA GLU A 73 10.70 17.85 -0.91
C GLU A 73 11.53 16.66 -1.40
N ARG A 74 11.89 16.60 -2.69
CA ARG A 74 12.61 15.45 -3.29
C ARG A 74 13.91 15.05 -2.58
N PRO A 75 14.79 15.98 -2.14
CA PRO A 75 16.01 15.61 -1.41
C PRO A 75 15.73 14.93 -0.06
N GLN A 76 14.51 15.04 0.44
CA GLN A 76 14.09 14.37 1.67
C GLN A 76 13.64 12.93 1.43
N ILE A 77 13.55 12.46 0.18
CA ILE A 77 13.08 11.11 -0.15
C ILE A 77 14.29 10.26 -0.57
N ASP A 78 14.64 9.27 0.25
CA ASP A 78 15.71 8.31 -0.04
C ASP A 78 15.14 6.89 -0.13
N LEU A 79 14.65 6.47 -1.30
CA LEU A 79 14.08 5.13 -1.46
C LEU A 79 15.12 4.04 -1.77
N ARG A 80 16.40 4.39 -1.94
CA ARG A 80 17.47 3.44 -2.35
C ARG A 80 17.15 2.55 -3.54
N ILE A 81 16.33 3.07 -4.43
CA ILE A 81 15.85 2.37 -5.62
C ILE A 81 16.98 2.02 -6.60
N ASP A 82 18.17 2.63 -6.48
CA ASP A 82 19.34 2.34 -7.29
C ASP A 82 20.23 1.23 -6.73
N ASP A 83 19.93 0.69 -5.56
CA ASP A 83 20.73 -0.39 -4.98
C ASP A 83 20.64 -1.65 -5.87
N ASN A 84 21.77 -2.34 -5.99
CA ASN A 84 21.94 -3.56 -6.80
C ASN A 84 21.31 -4.79 -6.15
N THR A 85 20.53 -4.63 -5.08
CA THR A 85 19.85 -5.71 -4.34
C THR A 85 18.44 -5.99 -4.89
N GLY A 86 17.88 -5.06 -5.66
CA GLY A 86 16.52 -5.11 -6.17
C GLY A 86 15.59 -4.09 -5.49
N LEU A 87 14.38 -3.92 -6.02
CA LEU A 87 13.38 -3.04 -5.42
C LEU A 87 12.71 -3.73 -4.23
N VAL A 88 12.80 -3.11 -3.05
CA VAL A 88 12.10 -3.54 -1.84
C VAL A 88 10.94 -2.58 -1.56
N ALA A 89 9.72 -3.09 -1.58
CA ALA A 89 8.51 -2.32 -1.34
C ALA A 89 7.44 -3.18 -0.67
N GLY A 90 6.68 -2.57 0.23
CA GLY A 90 5.44 -3.18 0.73
C GLY A 90 4.32 -3.11 -0.30
N SER A 91 3.27 -3.91 -0.08
CA SER A 91 1.99 -3.81 -0.79
C SER A 91 0.89 -3.56 0.23
N MET A 92 -0.07 -2.71 -0.11
CA MET A 92 -1.23 -2.37 0.70
C MET A 92 -2.47 -2.39 -0.18
N ASP A 93 -3.56 -2.96 0.34
CA ASP A 93 -4.77 -3.13 -0.47
C ASP A 93 -5.49 -1.81 -0.77
N HIS A 94 -5.27 -0.73 -0.01
CA HIS A 94 -6.13 0.46 -0.08
C HIS A 94 -5.30 1.74 -0.13
N HIS A 95 -5.44 2.51 -1.20
CA HIS A 95 -4.84 3.84 -1.28
C HIS A 95 -5.77 4.92 -0.71
N GLY A 96 -5.47 5.41 0.48
CA GLY A 96 -5.91 6.75 0.87
C GLY A 96 -5.40 7.22 2.22
N ILE A 97 -6.08 8.16 2.87
CA ILE A 97 -5.54 8.84 4.06
C ILE A 97 -5.28 7.85 5.18
N LEU A 98 -4.08 7.91 5.77
CA LEU A 98 -3.74 7.21 7.00
C LEU A 98 -4.69 7.63 8.13
N ASN A 99 -5.68 6.78 8.40
CA ASN A 99 -6.78 7.07 9.32
C ASN A 99 -7.16 5.89 10.22
N HIS A 100 -6.51 4.73 10.04
CA HIS A 100 -6.86 3.49 10.71
C HIS A 100 -5.60 2.83 11.29
N PRO A 101 -5.60 2.42 12.57
CA PRO A 101 -4.43 1.81 13.22
C PRO A 101 -3.87 0.59 12.47
N ILE A 102 -4.73 -0.24 11.89
CA ILE A 102 -4.29 -1.41 11.08
C ILE A 102 -3.50 -0.97 9.84
N LEU A 103 -3.93 0.10 9.15
CA LEU A 103 -3.24 0.54 7.93
C LEU A 103 -1.87 1.13 8.29
N THR A 104 -1.82 1.93 9.35
CA THR A 104 -0.55 2.45 9.90
C THR A 104 0.37 1.31 10.37
N SER A 105 -0.18 0.29 11.04
CA SER A 105 0.61 -0.81 11.59
C SER A 105 1.23 -1.66 10.49
N ILE A 106 0.57 -1.89 9.35
CA ILE A 106 1.17 -2.66 8.25
C ILE A 106 2.41 -1.95 7.69
N HIS A 107 2.37 -0.64 7.49
CA HIS A 107 3.54 0.12 7.02
C HIS A 107 4.70 0.06 8.02
N ALA A 108 4.39 0.20 9.33
CA ALA A 108 5.40 0.18 10.39
C ALA A 108 5.98 -1.23 10.64
N LEU A 109 5.14 -2.25 10.80
CA LEU A 109 5.53 -3.60 11.19
C LEU A 109 6.37 -4.27 10.10
N THR A 110 5.95 -4.18 8.83
CA THR A 110 6.68 -4.80 7.71
C THR A 110 7.98 -4.09 7.37
N ASN A 111 8.19 -2.86 7.86
CA ASN A 111 9.39 -2.06 7.61
C ASN A 111 10.05 -1.58 8.91
N PHE A 112 9.89 -2.33 10.00
CA PHE A 112 10.35 -1.88 11.32
C PHE A 112 11.87 -1.64 11.33
N TYR A 113 12.64 -2.49 10.64
CA TYR A 113 14.08 -2.34 10.44
C TYR A 113 14.47 -1.00 9.80
N LYS A 114 13.63 -0.43 8.93
CA LYS A 114 13.86 0.91 8.33
C LYS A 114 13.38 2.03 9.24
N LEU A 115 12.32 1.78 10.01
CA LEU A 115 11.53 2.80 10.69
C LEU A 115 12.40 3.76 11.51
N TYR A 116 13.35 3.23 12.29
CA TYR A 116 14.29 4.01 13.10
C TYR A 116 15.72 4.06 12.54
N ASN A 117 16.00 3.31 11.47
CA ASN A 117 17.34 3.21 10.85
C ASN A 117 17.36 3.79 9.43
N ARG A 118 16.62 4.88 9.21
CA ARG A 118 16.51 5.58 7.92
C ARG A 118 17.86 5.86 7.25
N LYS A 119 18.88 6.23 8.03
CA LYS A 119 20.23 6.49 7.49
C LYS A 119 20.88 5.25 6.87
N GLU A 120 20.57 4.07 7.40
CA GLU A 120 21.15 2.80 6.98
C GLU A 120 20.33 2.09 5.91
N PHE A 121 19.03 2.31 5.82
CA PHE A 121 18.16 1.57 4.87
C PHE A 121 17.26 2.44 3.99
N GLY A 122 17.26 3.76 4.20
CA GLY A 122 16.40 4.70 3.47
C GLY A 122 14.96 4.74 4.00
N ASP A 123 14.09 5.31 3.17
CA ASP A 123 12.67 5.51 3.39
C ASP A 123 11.83 4.29 2.97
N ILE A 124 10.58 4.27 3.42
CA ILE A 124 9.63 3.19 3.19
C ILE A 124 8.88 3.46 1.89
N LEU A 125 8.92 2.49 0.96
CA LEU A 125 8.09 2.47 -0.24
C LEU A 125 6.96 1.47 -0.05
N THR A 126 5.73 1.88 -0.35
CA THR A 126 4.58 0.97 -0.40
C THR A 126 3.78 1.23 -1.66
N PHE A 127 3.37 0.16 -2.34
CA PHE A 127 2.38 0.25 -3.40
C PHE A 127 0.99 0.08 -2.81
N ALA A 128 0.06 0.95 -3.17
CA ALA A 128 -1.31 0.88 -2.72
C ALA A 128 -2.26 0.68 -3.89
N THR A 129 -3.15 -0.31 -3.74
CA THR A 129 -4.16 -0.62 -4.74
C THR A 129 -5.27 0.43 -4.71
N SER A 130 -5.63 0.96 -5.88
CA SER A 130 -6.66 2.01 -6.00
C SER A 130 -8.00 1.49 -6.55
N ASN A 131 -8.15 0.18 -6.68
CA ASN A 131 -9.38 -0.48 -7.11
C ASN A 131 -10.36 -0.76 -5.95
N VAL A 132 -10.16 -0.15 -4.78
CA VAL A 132 -11.00 -0.32 -3.60
C VAL A 132 -11.98 0.84 -3.47
N PRO A 133 -13.29 0.56 -3.27
CA PRO A 133 -14.31 1.59 -3.17
C PRO A 133 -14.30 2.31 -1.80
N PHE A 134 -14.82 3.54 -1.76
CA PHE A 134 -14.90 4.35 -0.52
C PHE A 134 -15.88 3.83 0.55
N ASN A 135 -16.62 2.75 0.26
CA ASN A 135 -17.47 2.06 1.22
C ASN A 135 -16.78 0.86 1.88
N ASP A 136 -15.52 0.62 1.57
CA ASP A 136 -14.71 -0.40 2.21
C ASP A 136 -14.62 -0.19 3.75
N PRO A 137 -14.69 -1.26 4.56
CA PRO A 137 -14.63 -1.15 6.02
C PRO A 137 -13.35 -0.51 6.57
N PHE A 138 -12.21 -0.68 5.88
CA PHE A 138 -10.91 -0.12 6.24
C PHE A 138 -10.65 1.21 5.52
N HIS A 139 -11.25 1.42 4.34
CA HIS A 139 -11.21 2.67 3.59
C HIS A 139 -12.54 3.42 3.59
N LYS A 140 -13.08 3.68 4.79
CA LYS A 140 -14.31 4.46 4.97
C LYS A 140 -14.14 5.81 4.28
N ARG A 141 -15.24 6.32 3.73
CA ARG A 141 -15.46 7.65 3.09
C ARG A 141 -15.09 8.89 3.94
N GLY A 142 -14.02 8.83 4.72
CA GLY A 142 -13.56 9.80 5.69
C GLY A 142 -12.64 9.21 6.77
N ILE A 143 -12.66 9.76 7.98
CA ILE A 143 -11.79 9.36 9.09
C ILE A 143 -12.60 9.06 10.36
N MET A 144 -12.04 8.27 11.28
CA MET A 144 -12.56 8.08 12.62
C MET A 144 -11.80 8.98 13.59
N PHE A 145 -12.51 9.79 14.37
CA PHE A 145 -11.92 10.70 15.36
C PHE A 145 -12.71 10.61 16.67
N HIS A 146 -12.08 10.08 17.73
CA HIS A 146 -12.72 9.81 19.04
C HIS A 146 -14.11 9.16 18.91
N ASN A 147 -14.19 8.04 18.18
CA ASN A 147 -15.43 7.29 17.86
C ASN A 147 -16.45 8.03 16.99
N LYS A 148 -16.17 9.25 16.53
CA LYS A 148 -17.00 10.01 15.59
C LYS A 148 -16.50 9.79 14.16
N LYS A 149 -17.40 9.40 13.26
CA LYS A 149 -17.10 9.26 11.83
C LYS A 149 -17.21 10.62 11.14
N ILE A 150 -16.09 11.15 10.65
CA ILE A 150 -16.05 12.36 9.83
C ILE A 150 -16.03 11.94 8.37
N ASN A 151 -17.12 12.16 7.63
CA ASN A 151 -17.17 11.83 6.20
C ASN A 151 -16.50 12.94 5.37
N LEU A 152 -15.28 12.67 4.89
CA LEU A 152 -14.51 13.59 4.06
C LEU A 152 -15.06 13.69 2.64
N PHE A 153 -15.53 12.58 2.06
CA PHE A 153 -16.05 12.56 0.68
C PHE A 153 -17.59 12.74 0.65
N PRO A 154 -18.22 12.99 -0.51
CA PRO A 154 -19.69 13.03 -0.70
C PRO A 154 -20.31 11.64 -0.95
N LYS A 155 -21.60 11.44 -0.63
CA LYS A 155 -22.20 10.08 -0.61
C LYS A 155 -22.20 9.43 -2.00
N LYS A 156 -22.34 10.24 -3.05
CA LYS A 156 -22.21 9.80 -4.45
C LYS A 156 -20.86 9.15 -4.82
N TYR A 157 -19.84 9.24 -3.95
CA TYR A 157 -18.54 8.57 -4.17
C TYR A 157 -18.45 7.21 -3.47
N GLU A 158 -19.47 6.78 -2.75
CA GLU A 158 -19.48 5.56 -1.94
C GLU A 158 -19.05 4.31 -2.73
N HIS A 159 -19.55 4.14 -3.97
CA HIS A 159 -19.21 3.00 -4.83
C HIS A 159 -18.15 3.34 -5.88
N LYS A 160 -17.51 4.51 -5.79
CA LYS A 160 -16.42 4.86 -6.71
C LYS A 160 -15.11 4.28 -6.20
N LEU A 161 -14.27 3.88 -7.13
CA LEU A 161 -12.89 3.48 -6.85
C LEU A 161 -12.03 4.72 -6.63
N MET A 162 -10.91 4.58 -5.91
CA MET A 162 -9.90 5.63 -5.82
C MET A 162 -9.28 5.94 -7.19
N TRP A 163 -9.11 4.88 -7.99
CA TRP A 163 -8.58 4.97 -9.34
C TRP A 163 -9.46 5.85 -10.22
N GLY A 164 -8.83 6.79 -10.93
CA GLY A 164 -9.51 7.73 -11.81
C GLY A 164 -10.27 8.85 -11.09
N MET A 165 -10.20 8.94 -9.77
CA MET A 165 -10.83 10.05 -9.03
C MET A 165 -10.09 11.37 -9.28
N PRO A 166 -10.83 12.45 -9.59
CA PRO A 166 -10.22 13.76 -9.75
C PRO A 166 -9.70 14.26 -8.39
N LYS A 167 -8.83 15.25 -8.45
CA LYS A 167 -8.39 15.96 -7.25
C LYS A 167 -9.56 16.41 -6.38
N TYR A 168 -9.33 16.37 -5.07
CA TYR A 168 -10.27 16.71 -4.05
C TYR A 168 -9.72 17.82 -3.15
N ASP A 169 -10.60 18.74 -2.77
CA ASP A 169 -10.25 19.78 -1.79
C ASP A 169 -10.52 19.28 -0.37
N PHE A 170 -9.47 19.23 0.43
CA PHE A 170 -9.46 18.73 1.81
C PHE A 170 -9.70 19.86 2.79
N ASP A 171 -10.97 20.19 3.01
CA ASP A 171 -11.40 21.11 4.06
C ASP A 171 -12.22 20.36 5.13
N ILE A 172 -11.56 19.81 6.15
CA ILE A 172 -12.24 18.99 7.17
C ILE A 172 -13.17 19.86 8.01
N ALA A 173 -12.65 20.96 8.58
CA ALA A 173 -13.41 21.86 9.42
C ALA A 173 -14.54 22.56 8.66
N GLY A 174 -14.26 23.07 7.46
CA GLY A 174 -15.26 23.71 6.59
C GLY A 174 -16.42 22.76 6.28
N ARG A 175 -16.12 21.52 5.88
CA ARG A 175 -17.18 20.51 5.59
C ARG A 175 -18.02 20.15 6.80
N LEU A 176 -17.43 20.10 7.99
CA LEU A 176 -18.18 19.86 9.22
C LEU A 176 -19.09 21.04 9.58
N LYS A 177 -18.65 22.27 9.35
CA LYS A 177 -19.46 23.50 9.51
C LYS A 177 -20.62 23.54 8.50
N GLU A 178 -20.35 23.25 7.22
CA GLU A 178 -21.35 23.18 6.15
C GLU A 178 -22.43 22.13 6.40
N LYS A 179 -22.06 20.97 6.96
CA LYS A 179 -23.00 19.89 7.29
C LYS A 179 -23.71 20.09 8.65
N HIS A 180 -23.49 21.22 9.31
CA HIS A 180 -23.98 21.50 10.67
C HIS A 180 -23.55 20.44 11.70
N GLN A 181 -22.39 19.79 11.51
CA GLN A 181 -21.85 18.76 12.41
C GLN A 181 -20.77 19.30 13.35
N TRP A 182 -20.33 20.55 13.19
CA TRP A 182 -19.24 21.15 13.97
C TRP A 182 -19.49 21.16 15.49
N HIS A 183 -20.74 21.40 15.90
CA HIS A 183 -21.15 21.43 17.30
C HIS A 183 -21.06 20.06 18.01
N LEU A 184 -20.86 18.97 17.26
CA LEU A 184 -20.71 17.62 17.80
C LEU A 184 -19.31 17.37 18.38
N PHE A 185 -18.39 18.31 18.24
CA PHE A 185 -17.01 18.22 18.67
C PHE A 185 -16.74 19.19 19.83
N SER A 186 -15.90 18.79 20.79
CA SER A 186 -15.46 19.67 21.89
C SER A 186 -14.62 20.84 21.35
N GLN A 187 -14.39 21.89 22.15
CA GLN A 187 -13.56 23.02 21.72
C GLN A 187 -12.12 22.59 21.37
N GLU A 188 -11.56 21.65 22.12
CA GLU A 188 -10.23 21.09 21.85
C GLU A 188 -10.22 20.28 20.55
N GLU A 189 -11.23 19.44 20.34
CA GLU A 189 -11.42 18.69 19.10
C GLU A 189 -11.59 19.61 17.89
N GLN A 190 -12.36 20.68 18.03
CA GLN A 190 -12.56 21.69 17.01
C GLN A 190 -11.23 22.38 16.64
N LYS A 191 -10.45 22.80 17.64
CA LYS A 191 -9.13 23.40 17.42
C LYS A 191 -8.20 22.44 16.68
N PHE A 192 -8.13 21.18 17.11
CA PHE A 192 -7.34 20.15 16.44
C PHE A 192 -7.76 19.97 14.97
N LEU A 193 -9.06 19.91 14.68
CA LEU A 193 -9.57 19.74 13.31
C LEU A 193 -9.31 20.97 12.43
N GLU A 194 -9.33 22.18 13.00
CA GLU A 194 -8.93 23.41 12.31
C GLU A 194 -7.43 23.41 11.99
N ASP A 195 -6.60 23.06 12.97
CA ASP A 195 -5.15 22.96 12.80
C ASP A 195 -4.80 21.92 11.73
N ALA A 196 -5.38 20.71 11.81
CA ALA A 196 -5.20 19.67 10.80
C ALA A 196 -5.65 20.11 9.40
N THR A 197 -6.77 20.83 9.30
CA THR A 197 -7.24 21.42 8.03
C THR A 197 -6.22 22.43 7.50
N GLY A 198 -5.71 23.30 8.37
CA GLY A 198 -4.70 24.29 8.02
C GLY A 198 -3.39 23.66 7.55
N GLU A 199 -2.97 22.55 8.15
CA GLU A 199 -1.80 21.79 7.72
C GLU A 199 -2.00 21.16 6.35
N LEU A 200 -3.15 20.50 6.11
CA LEU A 200 -3.46 19.91 4.80
C LEU A 200 -3.48 20.97 3.68
N LYS A 201 -4.02 22.16 3.96
CA LYS A 201 -4.05 23.27 3.00
C LYS A 201 -2.67 23.85 2.67
N LYS A 202 -1.66 23.63 3.51
CA LYS A 202 -0.27 24.06 3.26
C LYS A 202 0.51 23.09 2.36
N ILE A 203 0.02 21.85 2.19
CA ILE A 203 0.68 20.86 1.35
C ILE A 203 0.60 21.30 -0.11
N ASP A 204 1.73 21.23 -0.83
CA ASP A 204 1.85 21.83 -2.15
C ASP A 204 0.88 21.26 -3.21
N LEU A 205 0.58 19.97 -3.35
CA LEU A 205 -0.40 19.40 -4.30
C LEU A 205 -0.41 19.84 -5.80
N LYS A 206 0.44 20.77 -6.28
CA LYS A 206 0.41 21.28 -7.66
C LYS A 206 0.78 20.19 -8.67
N GLY A 207 1.71 19.32 -8.29
CA GLY A 207 2.14 18.15 -9.05
C GLY A 207 1.10 17.02 -9.12
N CYS A 208 0.06 17.05 -8.27
CA CYS A 208 -0.96 16.02 -8.23
C CYS A 208 -1.95 16.17 -9.40
N ARG A 209 -2.26 15.04 -10.05
CA ARG A 209 -3.25 14.94 -11.15
C ARG A 209 -4.52 14.23 -10.72
N SER A 210 -4.42 13.27 -9.80
CA SER A 210 -5.53 12.50 -9.27
C SER A 210 -5.68 12.68 -7.75
N LEU A 211 -6.75 12.10 -7.20
CA LEU A 211 -6.89 11.95 -5.75
C LEU A 211 -5.80 11.04 -5.16
N GLY A 212 -5.46 9.92 -5.82
CA GLY A 212 -4.39 9.03 -5.40
C GLY A 212 -3.05 9.76 -5.26
N ASP A 213 -2.72 10.67 -6.18
CA ASP A 213 -1.53 11.52 -6.07
C ASP A 213 -1.56 12.42 -4.82
N GLN A 214 -2.73 12.95 -4.47
CA GLN A 214 -2.88 13.74 -3.25
C GLN A 214 -2.73 12.86 -2.01
N MET A 215 -3.21 11.61 -2.04
CA MET A 215 -3.06 10.65 -0.93
C MET A 215 -1.60 10.32 -0.67
N THR A 216 -0.80 10.08 -1.72
CA THR A 216 0.66 9.93 -1.60
C THR A 216 1.28 11.10 -0.84
N LYS A 217 0.95 12.33 -1.26
CA LYS A 217 1.55 13.54 -0.67
C LYS A 217 1.04 13.80 0.75
N ILE A 218 -0.25 13.65 1.00
CA ILE A 218 -0.85 13.81 2.33
C ILE A 218 -0.26 12.79 3.31
N ASN A 219 -0.17 11.51 2.93
CA ASN A 219 0.38 10.47 3.78
C ASN A 219 1.87 10.70 4.08
N PHE A 220 2.65 11.19 3.12
CA PHE A 220 4.05 11.57 3.35
C PHE A 220 4.21 12.59 4.49
N TYR A 221 3.33 13.60 4.55
CA TYR A 221 3.34 14.62 5.60
C TYR A 221 2.73 14.15 6.92
N LEU A 222 1.65 13.35 6.87
CA LEU A 222 0.97 12.87 8.07
C LEU A 222 1.75 11.77 8.79
N TRP A 223 2.52 10.97 8.07
CA TRP A 223 3.21 9.79 8.61
C TRP A 223 4.02 10.08 9.88
N LYS A 224 4.89 11.10 9.84
CA LYS A 224 5.74 11.45 10.98
C LYS A 224 4.95 11.98 12.18
N LYS A 225 3.76 12.55 11.96
CA LYS A 225 2.90 13.06 13.03
C LYS A 225 2.25 11.95 13.85
N LEU A 226 2.33 10.70 13.41
CA LEU A 226 1.89 9.54 14.17
C LEU A 226 2.89 9.13 15.26
N PHE A 227 4.07 9.75 15.30
CA PHE A 227 5.14 9.45 16.24
C PHE A 227 5.42 10.63 17.19
N PRO A 228 5.97 10.36 18.40
CA PRO A 228 6.39 11.41 19.34
C PRO A 228 7.31 12.43 18.68
N SER A 229 7.20 13.70 19.08
CA SER A 229 7.88 14.83 18.41
C SER A 229 9.40 14.68 18.40
N GLU A 230 9.95 14.10 19.47
CA GLU A 230 11.36 13.77 19.67
C GLU A 230 11.92 12.72 18.69
N ASP A 231 11.04 11.91 18.08
CA ASP A 231 11.42 10.85 17.16
C ASP A 231 11.15 11.19 15.70
N GLN A 232 10.34 12.21 15.40
CA GLN A 232 9.95 12.56 14.02
C GLN A 232 11.13 12.78 13.06
N GLY A 233 12.28 13.25 13.58
CA GLY A 233 13.51 13.41 12.80
C GLY A 233 14.27 12.11 12.50
N LYS A 234 14.03 11.06 13.30
CA LYS A 234 14.65 9.73 13.16
C LYS A 234 13.81 8.80 12.30
N ILE A 235 12.49 8.99 12.32
CA ILE A 235 11.52 8.16 11.58
C ILE A 235 11.77 8.25 10.07
N ALA A 236 11.87 7.09 9.42
CA ALA A 236 11.87 6.95 7.97
C ALA A 236 10.59 7.58 7.37
N ASN A 237 10.72 8.28 6.24
CA ASN A 237 9.53 8.75 5.54
C ASN A 237 8.75 7.58 4.93
N LEU A 238 7.45 7.78 4.74
CA LEU A 238 6.59 6.85 4.04
C LEU A 238 6.18 7.44 2.69
N VAL A 239 6.47 6.72 1.62
CA VAL A 239 6.05 7.03 0.25
C VAL A 239 5.11 5.94 -0.23
N VAL A 240 3.80 6.24 -0.21
CA VAL A 240 2.76 5.32 -0.71
C VAL A 240 2.39 5.72 -2.13
N ILE A 241 2.69 4.87 -3.11
CA ILE A 241 2.41 5.14 -4.53
C ILE A 241 1.27 4.25 -5.01
N GLU A 242 0.35 4.82 -5.79
CA GLU A 242 -0.68 4.06 -6.48
C GLU A 242 -0.07 3.01 -7.43
N ASP A 243 -0.61 1.80 -7.42
CA ASP A 243 -0.21 0.65 -8.24
C ASP A 243 -0.30 0.86 -9.77
N THR A 244 -0.86 1.98 -10.24
CA THR A 244 -0.86 2.37 -11.66
C THR A 244 0.53 2.40 -12.32
N VAL A 245 1.61 2.56 -11.55
CA VAL A 245 2.98 2.42 -12.07
C VAL A 245 3.25 1.03 -12.66
N PHE A 246 2.56 -0.01 -12.19
CA PHE A 246 2.64 -1.34 -12.75
C PHE A 246 1.91 -1.46 -14.09
N THR A 247 0.85 -0.69 -14.33
CA THR A 247 0.18 -0.65 -15.63
C THR A 247 1.14 -0.16 -16.70
N ASP A 248 1.81 0.97 -16.47
CA ASP A 248 2.81 1.52 -17.40
C ASP A 248 4.01 0.57 -17.59
N TYR A 249 4.43 -0.10 -16.51
CA TYR A 249 5.47 -1.12 -16.57
C TYR A 249 5.06 -2.32 -17.44
N LEU A 250 3.86 -2.87 -17.22
CA LEU A 250 3.34 -4.02 -17.96
C LEU A 250 3.14 -3.68 -19.44
N ILE A 251 2.63 -2.49 -19.77
CA ILE A 251 2.51 -2.01 -21.16
C ILE A 251 3.88 -2.00 -21.84
N ASN A 252 4.90 -1.44 -21.16
CA ASN A 252 6.26 -1.40 -21.70
C ASN A 252 6.85 -2.80 -21.92
N LEU A 253 6.66 -3.70 -20.94
CA LEU A 253 7.13 -5.08 -20.99
C LEU A 253 6.49 -5.82 -22.18
N ILE A 254 5.17 -5.69 -22.37
CA ILE A 254 4.44 -6.26 -23.50
C ILE A 254 4.95 -5.69 -24.85
N GLN A 255 5.19 -4.39 -24.94
CA GLN A 255 5.63 -3.75 -26.18
C GLN A 255 7.08 -4.09 -26.58
N ARG A 256 7.97 -4.30 -25.59
CA ARG A 256 9.42 -4.39 -25.84
C ARG A 256 10.00 -5.78 -25.71
N GLU A 257 9.33 -6.70 -25.02
CA GLU A 257 9.84 -8.05 -24.79
C GLU A 257 8.85 -9.12 -25.26
N PRO A 258 8.67 -9.37 -26.57
CA PRO A 258 7.77 -10.42 -27.06
C PRO A 258 8.08 -11.84 -26.54
N GLY A 259 9.31 -12.07 -26.06
CA GLY A 259 9.73 -13.32 -25.44
C GLY A 259 9.38 -13.44 -23.95
N ASN A 260 8.79 -12.42 -23.32
CA ASN A 260 8.40 -12.51 -21.92
C ASN A 260 7.12 -13.36 -21.75
N PHE A 261 7.00 -14.06 -20.62
CA PHE A 261 5.89 -15.00 -20.39
C PHE A 261 4.51 -14.33 -20.39
N ILE A 262 4.39 -13.08 -19.94
CA ILE A 262 3.10 -12.37 -19.94
C ILE A 262 2.66 -12.11 -21.38
N TYR A 263 3.57 -11.61 -22.23
CA TYR A 263 3.31 -11.44 -23.66
C TYR A 263 2.93 -12.77 -24.30
N GLN A 264 3.73 -13.82 -24.07
CA GLN A 264 3.47 -15.13 -24.67
C GLN A 264 2.14 -15.73 -24.21
N MET A 265 1.78 -15.59 -22.92
CA MET A 265 0.46 -16.00 -22.43
C MET A 265 -0.67 -15.27 -23.16
N ILE A 266 -0.54 -13.96 -23.40
CA ILE A 266 -1.59 -13.17 -24.03
C ILE A 266 -1.64 -13.36 -25.55
N PHE A 267 -0.50 -13.45 -26.26
CA PHE A 267 -0.47 -13.37 -27.73
C PHE A 267 0.02 -14.64 -28.45
N ASP A 268 0.66 -15.59 -27.76
CA ASP A 268 1.09 -16.86 -28.35
C ASP A 268 0.14 -17.98 -27.91
N LYS A 269 -0.71 -18.44 -28.85
CA LYS A 269 -1.69 -19.50 -28.60
C LYS A 269 -1.04 -20.79 -28.07
N ASN A 270 0.13 -21.18 -28.58
CA ASN A 270 0.78 -22.43 -28.17
C ASN A 270 1.35 -22.31 -26.76
N PHE A 271 1.93 -21.15 -26.42
CA PHE A 271 2.40 -20.90 -25.07
C PHE A 271 1.22 -20.82 -24.09
N ARG A 272 0.14 -20.15 -24.49
CA ARG A 272 -1.08 -20.02 -23.70
C ARG A 272 -1.67 -21.37 -23.29
N THR A 273 -1.82 -22.30 -24.24
CA THR A 273 -2.31 -23.66 -23.96
C THR A 273 -1.44 -24.34 -22.90
N LYS A 274 -0.10 -24.27 -23.05
CA LYS A 274 0.83 -24.85 -22.06
C LYS A 274 0.72 -24.19 -20.69
N ALA A 275 0.49 -22.88 -20.64
CA ALA A 275 0.29 -22.17 -19.39
C ALA A 275 -1.00 -22.63 -18.69
N LEU A 276 -2.11 -22.74 -19.43
CA LEU A 276 -3.39 -23.23 -18.89
C LEU A 276 -3.26 -24.66 -18.37
N GLU A 277 -2.67 -25.56 -19.15
CA GLU A 277 -2.39 -26.94 -18.73
C GLU A 277 -1.53 -27.00 -17.45
N LYS A 278 -0.57 -26.07 -17.30
CA LYS A 278 0.30 -26.01 -16.13
C LYS A 278 -0.43 -25.54 -14.86
N PHE A 279 -1.44 -24.69 -15.01
CA PHE A 279 -2.20 -24.11 -13.90
C PHE A 279 -3.56 -24.79 -13.65
N GLU A 280 -3.93 -25.76 -14.49
CA GLU A 280 -5.17 -26.53 -14.36
C GLU A 280 -5.28 -27.21 -12.98
N GLY A 281 -6.44 -27.06 -12.35
CA GLY A 281 -6.73 -27.65 -11.05
C GLY A 281 -6.06 -26.93 -9.86
N ILE A 282 -5.22 -25.92 -10.08
CA ILE A 282 -4.57 -25.17 -9.00
C ILE A 282 -5.57 -24.17 -8.41
N PRO A 283 -5.95 -24.30 -7.12
CA PRO A 283 -6.89 -23.37 -6.49
C PRO A 283 -6.43 -21.91 -6.61
N GLY A 284 -7.33 -21.04 -7.06
CA GLY A 284 -7.05 -19.61 -7.27
C GLY A 284 -6.36 -19.26 -8.60
N ALA A 285 -5.93 -20.25 -9.39
CA ALA A 285 -5.37 -20.04 -10.72
C ALA A 285 -6.41 -20.33 -11.81
N TRP A 286 -6.54 -21.59 -12.24
CA TRP A 286 -7.39 -22.03 -13.34
C TRP A 286 -7.93 -23.44 -13.11
N ASN A 287 -9.20 -23.67 -13.43
CA ASN A 287 -9.86 -24.97 -13.42
C ASN A 287 -11.02 -24.94 -14.43
N ASP A 288 -10.82 -25.59 -15.57
CA ASP A 288 -11.80 -25.62 -16.67
C ASP A 288 -13.05 -26.41 -16.28
N GLU A 289 -12.87 -27.58 -15.66
CA GLU A 289 -13.97 -28.47 -15.26
C GLU A 289 -14.98 -27.82 -14.30
N LYS A 290 -14.50 -26.95 -13.42
CA LYS A 290 -15.31 -26.24 -12.41
C LYS A 290 -15.70 -24.83 -12.84
N GLU A 291 -15.28 -24.38 -14.02
CA GLU A 291 -15.42 -23.01 -14.50
C GLU A 291 -14.89 -21.99 -13.46
N LEU A 292 -13.74 -22.29 -12.86
CA LEU A 292 -13.09 -21.43 -11.87
C LEU A 292 -11.78 -20.89 -12.43
N GLY A 293 -11.56 -19.58 -12.26
CA GLY A 293 -10.29 -18.98 -12.65
C GLY A 293 -10.15 -17.56 -12.11
N SER A 294 -8.92 -17.11 -11.91
CA SER A 294 -8.67 -15.68 -11.68
C SER A 294 -8.92 -14.89 -12.96
N GLN A 295 -9.18 -13.58 -12.82
CA GLN A 295 -9.45 -12.69 -13.95
C GLN A 295 -8.36 -12.74 -15.02
N LEU A 296 -7.09 -12.94 -14.62
CA LEU A 296 -5.99 -13.08 -15.56
C LEU A 296 -6.22 -14.22 -16.57
N PHE A 297 -6.60 -15.41 -16.10
CA PHE A 297 -6.77 -16.58 -16.98
C PHE A 297 -7.99 -16.43 -17.89
N TRP A 298 -9.09 -15.88 -17.38
CA TRP A 298 -10.27 -15.58 -18.20
C TRP A 298 -9.98 -14.58 -19.32
N LEU A 299 -9.22 -13.53 -19.02
CA LEU A 299 -8.78 -12.55 -20.02
C LEU A 299 -7.84 -13.16 -21.05
N VAL A 300 -6.90 -14.00 -20.60
CA VAL A 300 -5.96 -14.70 -21.46
C VAL A 300 -6.67 -15.63 -22.44
N ILE A 301 -7.73 -16.34 -22.02
CA ILE A 301 -8.50 -17.22 -22.92
C ILE A 301 -9.31 -16.44 -23.96
N SER A 302 -9.78 -15.24 -23.60
CA SER A 302 -10.62 -14.40 -24.47
C SER A 302 -9.83 -13.56 -25.49
N ALA A 303 -8.49 -13.48 -25.36
CA ALA A 303 -7.58 -12.68 -26.20
C ALA A 303 -7.19 -13.34 -27.52
#